data_AF-A0A2P4NKH6-F1
#
_entry.id   AF-A0A2P4NKH6-F1
#
_cell.length_a   1.000
_cell.length_b   1.000
_cell.length_c   1.000
_cell.angle_alpha   90.00
_cell.angle_beta   90.00
_cell.angle_gamma   90.00
#
_symmetry.space_group_name_H-M   'P 1'
#
loop_
_entity.id
_entity.type
_entity.pdbx_description
1 polymer ?
#
loop_
_entity_poly.entity_id
_entity_poly.type
_entity_poly.pdbx_seq_one_letter_code
_entity_poly.pdbx_strand_id
1 'polypeptide(L)' 'MAHTPELPDRYVCTDCHAVYAGSVTHDDGLYHYSAPDECAACGSASFVPFDQYVNHEVA' A
#
# COMPACT_ATOMS: atom_id res chain seq x y z
N MET A 1 -10.07 24.35 13.58
CA MET A 1 -9.18 23.17 13.65
C MET A 1 -9.71 22.18 12.64
N ALA A 2 -8.90 21.82 11.63
CA ALA A 2 -9.29 20.79 10.68
C ALA A 2 -8.85 19.45 11.27
N HIS A 3 -9.79 18.54 11.53
CA HIS A 3 -9.44 17.16 11.80
C HIS A 3 -8.97 16.56 10.47
N THR A 4 -7.66 16.39 10.31
CA THR A 4 -7.15 15.59 9.19
C THR A 4 -7.44 14.13 9.52
N PRO A 5 -8.26 13.43 8.74
CA PRO A 5 -8.50 12.01 8.96
C PRO A 5 -7.21 11.23 8.77
N GLU A 6 -7.06 10.16 9.54
CA GLU A 6 -6.01 9.18 9.31
C GLU A 6 -6.24 8.53 7.94
N LEU A 7 -5.20 8.52 7.11
CA LEU A 7 -5.25 7.91 5.79
C LEU A 7 -4.69 6.49 5.89
N PRO A 8 -5.23 5.52 5.14
CA PRO A 8 -4.65 4.19 5.08
C PRO A 8 -3.25 4.26 4.46
N ASP A 9 -2.41 3.31 4.83
CA ASP A 9 -1.17 3.08 4.12
C ASP A 9 -1.44 2.75 2.65
N ARG A 10 -0.50 3.10 1.80
CA ARG A 10 -0.60 2.92 0.35
C ARG A 10 0.54 2.08 -0.14
N TYR A 11 0.27 1.29 -1.18
CA TYR A 11 1.24 0.39 -1.79
C TYR A 11 1.24 0.61 -3.30
N VAL A 12 2.42 0.52 -3.91
CA VAL A 12 2.63 0.65 -5.35
C VAL A 12 3.02 -0.70 -5.90
N CYS A 13 2.30 -1.17 -6.93
CA CYS A 13 2.71 -2.35 -7.68
C CYS A 13 3.99 -2.04 -8.45
N THR A 14 5.04 -2.84 -8.28
CA THR A 14 6.35 -2.60 -8.91
C THR A 14 6.33 -2.83 -10.41
N ASP A 15 5.34 -3.57 -10.93
CA ASP A 15 5.32 -3.99 -12.33
C ASP A 15 4.54 -3.03 -13.23
N CYS A 16 3.43 -2.48 -12.72
CA CYS A 16 2.55 -1.58 -13.49
C CYS A 16 2.32 -0.21 -12.85
N HIS A 17 2.87 0.03 -11.65
CA HIS A 17 2.84 1.30 -10.92
C HIS A 17 1.44 1.75 -10.48
N ALA A 18 0.45 0.87 -10.50
CA ALA A 18 -0.86 1.13 -9.89
C ALA A 18 -0.72 1.28 -8.36
N VAL A 19 -1.44 2.25 -7.80
CA VAL A 19 -1.45 2.56 -6.36
C VAL A 19 -2.70 1.98 -5.72
N TYR A 20 -2.52 1.27 -4.62
CA TYR A 20 -3.58 0.63 -3.84
C TYR A 20 -3.60 1.17 -2.42
N ALA A 21 -4.79 1.31 -1.84
CA ALA A 21 -4.94 1.44 -0.40
C ALA A 21 -4.64 0.08 0.26
N GLY A 22 -4.02 0.10 1.44
CA GLY A 22 -3.75 -1.09 2.22
C GLY A 22 -5.03 -1.77 2.69
N SER A 23 -5.01 -3.09 2.65
CA SER A 23 -6.04 -3.92 3.28
C SER A 23 -5.94 -3.74 4.78
N VAL A 24 -7.04 -3.30 5.41
CA VAL A 24 -7.10 -3.04 6.84
C VAL A 24 -7.41 -4.31 7.61
N THR A 25 -6.58 -4.64 8.58
CA THR A 25 -6.88 -5.60 9.65
C THR A 25 -6.87 -4.86 10.98
N HIS A 26 -7.72 -5.30 11.90
CA HIS A 26 -7.83 -4.73 13.23
C HIS A 26 -7.55 -5.82 14.25
N ASP A 27 -6.44 -5.68 14.97
CA ASP A 27 -5.95 -6.63 15.96
C ASP A 27 -5.45 -5.88 17.18
N ASP A 28 -5.76 -6.36 18.40
CA ASP A 28 -5.39 -5.73 19.68
C ASP A 28 -5.67 -4.20 19.78
N GLY A 29 -6.69 -3.70 19.07
CA GLY A 29 -7.06 -2.29 19.08
C GLY A 29 -6.19 -1.39 18.19
N LEU A 30 -5.34 -1.98 17.35
CA LEU A 30 -4.50 -1.30 16.38
C LEU A 30 -4.95 -1.64 14.96
N TYR A 31 -4.89 -0.64 14.07
CA TYR A 31 -5.07 -0.84 12.64
C TYR A 31 -3.74 -1.24 12.02
N HIS A 32 -3.75 -2.37 11.32
CA HIS A 32 -2.64 -2.81 10.51
C HIS A 32 -3.05 -2.75 9.04
N TYR A 33 -2.12 -2.31 8.21
CA TYR A 33 -2.32 -2.26 6.77
C TYR A 33 -1.31 -3.20 6.10
N SER A 34 -1.78 -3.93 5.10
CA SER A 34 -0.94 -4.76 4.24
C SER A 34 -1.24 -4.50 2.78
N ALA A 35 -0.27 -4.78 1.91
CA ALA A 35 -0.50 -4.82 0.48
C ALA A 35 -1.60 -5.85 0.14
N PRO A 36 -2.33 -5.66 -0.97
CA PRO A 36 -3.23 -6.70 -1.49
C PRO A 36 -2.43 -7.93 -1.94
N ASP A 37 -3.07 -9.09 -1.93
CA ASP A 37 -2.45 -10.36 -2.34
C ASP A 37 -2.04 -10.33 -3.83
N GLU A 38 -2.82 -9.65 -4.67
CA GLU A 38 -2.58 -9.53 -6.11
C GLU A 38 -3.02 -8.15 -6.64
N CYS A 39 -2.24 -7.64 -7.60
CA CYS A 39 -2.56 -6.44 -8.36
C CYS A 39 -3.70 -6.71 -9.33
N ALA A 40 -4.87 -6.11 -9.07
CA ALA A 40 -6.05 -6.23 -9.93
C ALA A 40 -5.82 -5.77 -11.39
N ALA A 41 -4.79 -4.95 -11.65
CA ALA A 41 -4.46 -4.44 -12.97
C ALA A 41 -3.56 -5.37 -13.80
N CYS A 42 -2.61 -6.08 -13.18
CA CYS A 42 -1.61 -6.87 -13.91
C CYS A 42 -1.36 -8.29 -13.38
N GLY A 43 -1.99 -8.69 -12.27
CA GLY A 43 -1.83 -10.01 -11.66
C GLY A 43 -0.55 -10.18 -10.84
N SER A 44 0.25 -9.13 -10.64
CA SER A 44 1.50 -9.21 -9.86
C SER A 44 1.23 -9.18 -8.36
N ALA A 45 2.02 -9.93 -7.58
CA ALA A 45 2.03 -9.88 -6.12
C ALA A 45 3.14 -8.97 -5.56
N SER A 46 3.88 -8.28 -6.43
CA SER A 46 5.02 -7.44 -6.04
C SER A 46 4.57 -6.01 -5.75
N PHE A 47 4.71 -5.62 -4.49
CA PHE A 47 4.32 -4.30 -3.98
C PHE A 47 5.39 -3.70 -3.09
N VAL A 48 5.45 -2.37 -3.08
CA VAL A 48 6.25 -1.60 -2.13
C VAL A 48 5.40 -0.53 -1.44
N PRO A 49 5.69 -0.16 -0.17
CA PRO A 49 5.05 0.97 0.48
C PRO A 49 5.25 2.26 -0.33
N PHE A 50 4.22 3.11 -0.36
CA PHE A 50 4.21 4.31 -1.19
C PHE A 50 5.32 5.31 -0.82
N ASP A 51 5.63 5.43 0.46
CA ASP A 51 6.73 6.26 0.97
C ASP A 51 8.12 5.73 0.57
N GLN A 52 8.22 4.42 0.30
CA GLN A 52 9.46 3.77 -0.13
C GLN A 52 9.60 3.70 -1.66
N TYR A 53 8.51 3.88 -2.41
CA TYR A 53 8.49 3.75 -3.87
C TYR A 53 9.53 4.64 -4.56
N VAL A 54 9.75 5.87 -4.07
CA VAL A 54 10.73 6.80 -4.66
C VAL A 54 12.19 6.35 -4.49
N ASN A 55 12.47 5.51 -3.49
CA ASN A 55 13.79 4.93 -3.23
C ASN A 55 13.88 3.48 -3.73
N HIS A 56 12.82 2.97 -4.35
CA HIS A 56 12.79 1.63 -4.90
C HIS A 56 13.43 1.64 -6.30
N GLU A 57 14.76 1.62 -6.32
CA GLU A 57 15.51 1.42 -7.56
C GLU A 57 15.43 -0.07 -7.93
N VAL A 58 14.79 -0.36 -9.07
CA VAL A 58 14.85 -1.68 -9.70
C VAL A 58 16.25 -1.80 -10.33
N ALA A 59 17.11 -2.60 -9.71
CA ALA A 59 18.44 -2.93 -10.21
C ALA A 59 18.40 -3.74 -11.51
#